data_AF-A0A933X137-F1
#
_entry.id   AF-A0A933X137-F1
#
_cell.length_a   1.000
_cell.length_b   1.000
_cell.length_c   1.000
_cell.angle_alpha   90.00
_cell.angle_beta   90.00
_cell.angle_gamma   90.00
#
_symmetry.space_group_name_H-M   'P 1'
#
loop_
_entity.id
_entity.type
_entity.pdbx_description
1 polymer ?
#
loop_
_entity_poly.entity_id
_entity_poly.type
_entity_poly.pdbx_seq_one_letter_code
_entity_poly.pdbx_strand_id
1 'polypeptide(L)'
;MTYTATLTGKQQLTIPADLFRKLNWEIGQKVVVSASDYSLSVTSAKDLVDRLAGSVPIPKKFKGLSIDQIIEKSIQDNHKQ
;
A
#
# COMPACT_ATOMS: atom_id res chain seq x y z
N MET A 1 -1.36 -17.27 12.96
CA MET A 1 -2.76 -17.20 13.42
C MET A 1 -3.64 -17.48 12.23
N THR A 2 -4.70 -18.27 12.43
CA THR A 2 -5.59 -18.69 11.35
C THR A 2 -7.02 -18.34 11.73
N TYR A 3 -7.75 -17.71 10.82
CA TYR A 3 -9.15 -17.37 10.99
C TYR A 3 -9.96 -18.13 9.94
N THR A 4 -11.11 -18.67 10.36
CA THR A 4 -12.10 -19.18 9.41
C THR A 4 -13.13 -18.08 9.18
N ALA A 5 -13.40 -17.77 7.91
CA ALA A 5 -14.41 -16.80 7.51
C ALA A 5 -15.36 -17.45 6.50
N THR A 6 -16.59 -16.95 6.46
CA THR A 6 -17.62 -17.43 5.53
C THR A 6 -17.80 -16.42 4.41
N LEU A 7 -17.89 -16.90 3.17
CA LEU A 7 -18.33 -16.10 2.04
C LEU A 7 -19.82 -15.81 2.20
N THR A 8 -20.16 -14.53 2.32
CA THR A 8 -21.55 -14.08 2.41
C THR A 8 -22.10 -13.77 1.01
N GLY A 9 -23.38 -13.40 0.93
CA GLY A 9 -24.02 -13.05 -0.34
C GLY A 9 -23.23 -11.98 -1.12
N LYS A 10 -23.32 -12.02 -2.45
CA LYS A 10 -22.52 -11.16 -3.35
C LYS A 10 -21.01 -11.42 -3.29
N GLN A 11 -20.60 -12.64 -2.90
CA GLN A 11 -19.21 -13.08 -2.90
C GLN A 11 -18.31 -12.21 -2.00
N GLN A 12 -18.85 -11.73 -0.88
CA GLN A 12 -18.14 -10.87 0.06
C GLN A 12 -17.46 -11.70 1.16
N LEU A 13 -16.19 -11.40 1.44
CA LEU A 13 -15.46 -11.97 2.56
C LEU A 13 -15.39 -10.94 3.70
N THR A 14 -15.94 -11.30 4.86
CA THR A 14 -15.92 -10.43 6.04
C THR A 14 -14.64 -10.66 6.83
N ILE A 15 -13.89 -9.58 7.08
CA ILE A 15 -12.65 -9.62 7.87
C ILE A 15 -13.02 -9.49 9.37
N PRO A 16 -12.57 -10.41 10.24
CA PRO A 16 -12.74 -10.28 11.68
C PRO A 16 -12.17 -8.96 12.23
N ALA A 17 -12.87 -8.35 13.19
CA ALA A 17 -12.54 -7.01 13.69
C ALA A 17 -11.13 -6.91 14.32
N ASP A 18 -10.65 -7.99 14.92
CA ASP A 18 -9.31 -8.07 15.50
C ASP A 18 -8.22 -8.12 14.42
N LEU A 19 -8.45 -8.83 13.30
CA LEU A 19 -7.55 -8.82 12.14
C LEU A 19 -7.52 -7.43 11.48
N PHE A 20 -8.68 -6.81 11.29
CA PHE A 20 -8.80 -5.46 10.72
C PHE A 20 -7.99 -4.42 11.53
N ARG A 21 -8.09 -4.46 12.86
CA ARG A 21 -7.34 -3.57 13.75
C ARG A 21 -5.83 -3.85 13.74
N LYS A 22 -5.43 -5.12 13.79
CA LYS A 22 -4.00 -5.52 13.79
C LYS A 22 -3.29 -5.12 12.50
N LEU A 23 -3.98 -5.17 11.37
CA LEU A 23 -3.44 -4.74 10.08
C LEU A 23 -3.47 -3.21 9.90
N ASN A 24 -3.97 -2.47 10.89
CA ASN A 24 -4.15 -1.02 10.83
C ASN A 24 -4.89 -0.58 9.55
N TRP A 25 -5.93 -1.32 9.20
CA TRP A 25 -6.73 -1.08 8.02
C TRP A 25 -7.81 -0.04 8.28
N GLU A 26 -8.16 0.72 7.26
CA GLU A 26 -9.19 1.77 7.32
C GLU A 26 -10.39 1.45 6.42
N ILE A 27 -11.58 1.88 6.81
CA ILE A 27 -12.80 1.68 6.01
C ILE A 27 -12.68 2.50 4.73
N GLY A 28 -12.97 1.87 3.58
CA GLY A 28 -12.89 2.53 2.28
C GLY A 28 -11.49 2.55 1.65
N GLN A 29 -10.47 2.03 2.33
CA GLN A 29 -9.15 1.88 1.72
C GLN A 29 -9.17 0.91 0.53
N LYS A 30 -8.33 1.17 -0.45
CA LYS A 30 -8.16 0.25 -1.59
C LYS A 30 -7.15 -0.85 -1.24
N VAL A 31 -7.50 -2.07 -1.62
CA VAL A 31 -6.63 -3.24 -1.48
C VAL A 31 -6.39 -3.89 -2.84
N VAL A 32 -5.23 -4.51 -2.99
CA VAL A 32 -4.89 -5.37 -4.12
C VAL A 32 -5.15 -6.81 -3.70
N VAL A 33 -5.91 -7.52 -4.52
CA VAL A 33 -6.20 -8.95 -4.34
C VAL A 33 -5.49 -9.72 -5.45
N SER A 34 -4.62 -10.64 -5.08
CA SER A 34 -3.94 -11.54 -6.02
C SER A 34 -4.28 -12.99 -5.74
N ALA A 35 -4.43 -13.77 -6.80
CA ALA A 35 -4.71 -15.20 -6.73
C ALA A 35 -3.45 -16.00 -7.06
N SER A 36 -3.29 -17.11 -6.36
CA SER A 36 -2.38 -18.22 -6.65
C SER A 36 -3.20 -19.51 -6.60
N ASP A 37 -2.62 -20.65 -6.98
CA ASP A 37 -3.31 -21.94 -7.15
C ASP A 37 -4.35 -22.25 -6.06
N TYR A 38 -4.02 -21.99 -4.78
CA TYR A 38 -4.88 -22.30 -3.64
C TYR A 38 -5.04 -21.16 -2.63
N SER A 39 -4.61 -19.93 -2.96
CA SER A 39 -4.66 -18.83 -2.01
C SER A 39 -4.95 -17.48 -2.64
N LEU A 40 -5.71 -16.66 -1.93
CA LEU A 40 -5.89 -15.24 -2.20
C LEU A 40 -5.04 -14.45 -1.21
N SER A 41 -4.16 -13.58 -1.74
CA SER A 41 -3.44 -12.60 -0.94
C SER A 41 -4.11 -11.24 -1.07
N VAL A 42 -4.30 -10.56 0.05
CA VAL A 42 -4.88 -9.22 0.10
C VAL A 42 -3.87 -8.29 0.74
N THR A 43 -3.47 -7.26 0.00
CA THR A 43 -2.47 -6.28 0.45
C THR A 43 -3.02 -4.87 0.31
N SER A 44 -2.73 -3.98 1.26
CA SER A 44 -3.03 -2.55 1.14
C SER A 44 -2.36 -1.99 -0.12
N ALA A 45 -3.11 -1.24 -0.94
CA ALA A 45 -2.54 -0.61 -2.12
C ALA A 45 -1.45 0.41 -1.75
N LYS A 46 -1.62 1.11 -0.62
CA LYS A 46 -0.64 2.04 -0.06
C LYS A 46 0.66 1.31 0.28
N ASP A 47 0.56 0.21 1.02
CA ASP A 47 1.73 -0.57 1.45
C ASP A 47 2.49 -1.14 0.25
N LEU A 48 1.77 -1.53 -0.81
CA LEU A 48 2.39 -1.98 -2.05
C LEU A 48 3.17 -0.86 -2.73
N VAL A 49 2.59 0.34 -2.82
CA VAL A 49 3.29 1.52 -3.34
C VAL A 49 4.52 1.83 -2.50
N ASP A 50 4.42 1.84 -1.18
CA ASP A 50 5.54 2.14 -0.29
C ASP A 50 6.69 1.12 -0.47
N ARG A 51 6.36 -0.18 -0.58
CA ARG A 51 7.35 -1.25 -0.85
C ARG A 51 8.00 -1.12 -2.23
N LEU A 52 7.21 -0.81 -3.26
CA LEU A 52 7.71 -0.64 -4.63
C LEU A 52 8.53 0.65 -4.77
N ALA A 53 8.13 1.73 -4.10
CA ALA A 53 8.86 3.00 -4.06
C ALA A 53 10.24 2.81 -3.41
N GLY A 54 10.34 2.00 -2.37
CA GLY A 54 11.61 1.59 -1.77
C GLY A 54 12.50 0.72 -2.68
N SER A 55 11.96 0.17 -3.76
CA SER A 55 12.68 -0.67 -4.73
C SER A 55 13.22 0.12 -5.92
N VAL A 56 12.88 1.41 -6.05
CA VAL A 56 13.43 2.28 -7.09
C VAL A 56 14.68 2.97 -6.57
N PRO A 57 15.84 2.84 -7.22
CA PRO A 57 17.06 3.51 -6.78
C PRO A 57 16.87 5.03 -6.81
N ILE A 58 17.01 5.66 -5.65
CA ILE A 58 16.94 7.11 -5.53
C ILE A 58 18.10 7.72 -6.35
N PRO A 59 17.82 8.62 -7.30
CA PRO A 59 18.87 9.30 -8.07
C PRO A 59 19.87 9.99 -7.14
N LYS A 60 21.18 9.95 -7.48
CA LYS A 60 22.26 10.53 -6.63
C LYS A 60 21.97 11.97 -6.18
N LYS A 61 21.34 12.78 -7.04
CA LYS A 61 20.94 14.17 -6.76
C LYS A 61 19.93 14.34 -5.62
N PHE A 62 19.26 13.26 -5.23
CA PHE A 62 18.23 13.22 -4.19
C PHE A 62 18.59 12.30 -3.02
N LYS A 63 19.83 11.77 -2.98
CA LYS A 63 20.29 10.90 -1.90
C LYS A 63 20.34 11.69 -0.58
N GLY A 64 19.68 11.18 0.46
CA GLY A 64 19.64 11.80 1.78
C GLY A 64 18.59 12.89 1.95
N LEU A 65 17.77 13.15 0.94
CA LEU A 65 16.60 14.04 1.03
C LEU A 65 15.34 13.21 1.30
N SER A 66 14.41 13.77 2.09
CA SER A 66 13.08 13.19 2.25
C SER A 66 12.26 13.36 0.96
N ILE A 67 11.20 12.55 0.81
CA ILE A 67 10.28 12.66 -0.33
C ILE A 67 9.69 14.07 -0.42
N ASP A 68 9.30 14.67 0.71
CA ASP A 68 8.76 16.03 0.76
C ASP A 68 9.77 17.07 0.26
N GLN A 69 11.04 16.95 0.67
CA GLN A 69 12.13 17.82 0.19
C GLN A 69 12.40 17.66 -1.31
N ILE A 70 12.26 16.44 -1.84
CA ILE A 70 12.40 16.18 -3.27
C ILE A 70 11.26 16.83 -4.05
N ILE A 71 10.03 16.77 -3.54
CA ILE A 71 8.86 17.41 -4.13
C ILE A 71 9.02 18.93 -4.14
N GLU A 72 9.37 19.55 -3.01
CA GLU A 72 9.60 21.00 -2.93
C GLU A 72 10.69 21.48 -3.90
N LYS A 73 11.82 20.77 -3.94
CA LYS A 73 12.93 21.11 -4.82
C LYS A 73 12.55 20.98 -6.30
N SER A 74 11.77 19.96 -6.64
CA SER A 74 11.29 19.75 -8.01
C SER A 74 10.27 20.81 -8.45
N ILE A 75 9.45 21.31 -7.52
CA ILE A 75 8.55 22.45 -7.76
C ILE A 75 9.38 23.72 -8.00
N GLN A 76 10.36 24.00 -7.14
CA GLN A 76 11.22 25.18 -7.29
C GLN A 76 12.03 25.18 -8.59
N ASP A 77 12.57 24.02 -8.99
CA ASP A 77 13.37 23.90 -10.21
C ASP A 77 12.52 24.07 -11.49
N ASN A 78 11.24 23.64 -11.48
CA ASN A 78 10.33 23.84 -12.61
C ASN A 78 9.80 25.27 -12.74
N HIS A 79 9.61 25.99 -11.63
CA HIS A 79 9.17 27.40 -11.64
C HIS A 79 10.29 28.41 -11.93
N LYS A 80 11.54 27.96 -12.05
CA LYS A 80 12.71 28.78 -12.40
C LYS A 80 13.13 28.69 -13.87
N GLN A 81 12.40 27.93 -14.70
CA GLN A 81 12.60 27.88 -16.15
C GLN A 81 11.76 28.91 -16.88
#